data_AF-A0A4S5CLV2-F1
#
_entry.id   AF-A0A4S5CLV2-F1
#
_cell.length_a   1.000
_cell.length_b   1.000
_cell.length_c   1.000
_cell.angle_alpha   90.00
_cell.angle_beta   90.00
_cell.angle_gamma   90.00
#
_symmetry.space_group_name_H-M   'P 1'
#
loop_
_entity.id
_entity.type
_entity.pdbx_description
1 polymer ?
#
loop_
_entity_poly.entity_id
_entity_poly.type
_entity_poly.pdbx_seq_one_letter_code
_entity_poly.pdbx_strand_id
1 'polypeptide(L)'
;MQEHDPKGTGELRGPSSFCISKAALETLIEYKASAYEICAYLTLAKYTDASGRLSPASVKAVNTATGGNKATIERAIERLQTMHVRRQGMQIGKKAAPVVDYGPIVWTREAWCNKTGEILVDGPTERGKIRYVLPDFDEPVEDRIWFGSNLVSGINGFLPLRELKNAGDVAARLLLLLYQVNDMGAWGGIEPFRGPYNRYEPVAEDAFLRGNARLIRAKRGGTVASGGSGSIFALAWGEKVNGDWWGKHKEAGGPCWRALEALESSGLIYEVVMVLNRDAKKQHFASGEEYSAIPEGAEPYYELDCRSQHGYKPVGEEGIGGATARTAGDCGSPVATEGGRLDGTYAAIVPRGYGAMVAGIFRVRFRVSNPKNVGVKDAWARIAENNRTAFEFMQRVRQSSGLEPLPPLRGTSTRAATLAQTETAPA
;
A
#
# COMPACT_ATOMS: atom_id res chain seq x y z
N MET A 1 10.06 11.25 54.51
CA MET A 1 8.96 11.92 53.80
C MET A 1 9.28 11.82 52.32
N GLN A 2 8.60 10.91 51.62
CA GLN A 2 8.75 10.67 50.19
C GLN A 2 8.01 11.79 49.45
N GLU A 3 8.66 12.43 48.48
CA GLU A 3 7.96 13.14 47.42
C GLU A 3 7.94 12.25 46.19
N HIS A 4 6.74 11.77 45.91
CA HIS A 4 6.41 10.82 44.87
C HIS A 4 5.95 11.65 43.67
N ASP A 5 6.82 11.81 42.67
CA ASP A 5 6.45 12.49 41.42
C ASP A 5 5.44 11.60 40.66
N PRO A 6 4.24 12.09 40.31
CA PRO A 6 3.19 11.25 39.77
C PRO A 6 3.47 10.93 38.31
N LYS A 7 3.29 9.64 37.99
CA LYS A 7 3.27 9.04 36.66
C LYS A 7 2.63 9.98 35.64
N GLY A 8 3.44 10.44 34.68
CA GLY A 8 2.97 11.12 33.49
C GLY A 8 1.86 10.30 32.83
N THR A 9 0.69 10.90 32.73
CA THR A 9 -0.43 10.44 31.93
C THR A 9 0.09 10.26 30.51
N GLY A 10 0.24 9.01 30.08
CA GLY A 10 0.63 8.71 28.72
C GLY A 10 -0.45 9.23 27.78
N GLU A 11 -0.22 10.40 27.18
CA GLU A 11 -0.91 10.78 25.96
C GLU A 11 -0.83 9.57 25.02
N LEU A 12 -1.99 9.13 24.53
CA LEU A 12 -2.09 8.09 23.52
C LEU A 12 -1.18 8.47 22.36
N ARG A 13 0.00 7.86 22.28
CA ARG A 13 0.95 8.08 21.19
C ARG A 13 0.20 7.71 19.91
N GLY A 14 0.07 8.68 19.00
CA GLY A 14 -0.59 8.47 17.71
C GLY A 14 0.04 7.33 16.89
N PRO A 15 -0.55 6.94 15.77
CA PRO A 15 -0.05 5.82 14.96
C PRO A 15 1.43 6.04 14.64
N SER A 16 2.28 5.11 15.09
CA SER A 16 3.73 5.18 14.87
C SER A 16 4.05 4.76 13.44
N SER A 17 5.06 5.39 12.84
CA SER A 17 5.60 5.08 11.53
C SER A 17 7.12 4.96 11.58
N PHE A 18 7.69 4.32 10.56
CA PHE A 18 9.13 4.24 10.33
C PHE A 18 9.40 4.31 8.82
N CYS A 19 10.65 4.50 8.42
CA CYS A 19 11.02 4.55 7.02
C CYS A 19 12.29 3.74 6.74
N ILE A 20 12.56 3.47 5.47
CA ILE A 20 13.82 2.91 4.98
C ILE A 20 14.34 3.74 3.80
N SER A 21 15.65 3.75 3.59
CA SER A 21 16.23 4.37 2.39
C SER A 21 15.81 3.63 1.12
N LYS A 22 15.62 4.39 0.04
CA LYS A 22 15.36 3.87 -1.30
C LYS A 22 16.52 3.01 -1.77
N ALA A 23 17.77 3.41 -1.49
CA ALA A 23 18.95 2.59 -1.76
C ALA A 23 18.89 1.21 -1.08
N ALA A 24 18.44 1.14 0.18
CA ALA A 24 18.31 -0.15 0.84
C ALA A 24 17.23 -1.02 0.20
N LEU A 25 16.09 -0.44 -0.17
CA LEU A 25 15.06 -1.18 -0.92
C LEU A 25 15.64 -1.71 -2.25
N GLU A 26 16.25 -0.84 -3.06
CA GLU A 26 16.81 -1.21 -4.36
C GLU A 26 17.85 -2.33 -4.22
N THR A 27 18.69 -2.25 -3.18
CA THR A 27 19.68 -3.28 -2.88
C THR A 27 19.03 -4.61 -2.46
N LEU A 28 17.97 -4.59 -1.64
CA LEU A 28 17.21 -5.79 -1.30
C LEU A 28 16.61 -6.45 -2.54
N ILE A 29 16.13 -5.66 -3.50
CA ILE A 29 15.60 -6.15 -4.77
C ILE A 29 16.72 -6.72 -5.66
N GLU A 30 17.84 -6.01 -5.81
CA GLU A 30 18.99 -6.43 -6.62
C GLU A 30 19.57 -7.76 -6.14
N TYR A 31 19.73 -7.91 -4.81
CA TYR A 31 20.23 -9.13 -4.18
C TYR A 31 19.18 -10.25 -4.10
N LYS A 32 17.96 -10.03 -4.63
CA LYS A 32 16.83 -10.95 -4.56
C LYS A 32 16.55 -11.42 -3.13
N ALA A 33 16.51 -10.48 -2.19
CA ALA A 33 16.39 -10.77 -0.77
C ALA A 33 15.20 -11.70 -0.47
N SER A 34 15.41 -12.67 0.41
CA SER A 34 14.39 -13.59 0.88
C SER A 34 13.36 -12.90 1.77
N ALA A 35 12.21 -13.54 1.99
CA ALA A 35 11.20 -13.02 2.89
C ALA A 35 11.72 -12.87 4.33
N TYR A 36 12.63 -13.75 4.77
CA TYR A 36 13.28 -13.61 6.08
C TYR A 36 14.19 -12.39 6.16
N GLU A 37 14.99 -12.13 5.13
CA GLU A 37 15.86 -10.96 5.06
C GLU A 37 15.05 -9.66 5.05
N ILE A 38 13.98 -9.59 4.25
CA ILE A 38 13.09 -8.44 4.20
C ILE A 38 12.39 -8.21 5.55
N CYS A 39 11.82 -9.27 6.15
CA CYS A 39 11.17 -9.16 7.45
C CYS A 39 12.15 -8.78 8.58
N ALA A 40 13.38 -9.29 8.53
CA ALA A 40 14.43 -8.89 9.47
C ALA A 40 14.75 -7.41 9.30
N TYR A 41 15.02 -6.96 8.07
CA TYR A 41 15.33 -5.57 7.77
C TYR A 41 14.23 -4.60 8.22
N LEU A 42 12.96 -4.88 7.86
CA LEU A 42 11.81 -4.06 8.29
C LEU A 42 11.66 -4.03 9.82
N THR A 43 11.92 -5.15 10.50
CA THR A 43 11.89 -5.18 11.96
C THR A 43 12.99 -4.30 12.55
N LEU A 44 14.22 -4.39 12.04
CA LEU A 44 15.33 -3.55 12.50
C LEU A 44 15.00 -2.06 12.28
N ALA A 45 14.48 -1.71 11.10
CA ALA A 45 14.08 -0.35 10.72
C ALA A 45 12.96 0.21 11.62
N LYS A 46 11.97 -0.61 12.01
CA LYS A 46 10.89 -0.15 12.89
C LYS A 46 11.35 0.32 14.27
N TYR A 47 12.51 -0.15 14.73
CA TYR A 47 13.08 0.23 16.03
C TYR A 47 14.18 1.29 15.92
N THR A 48 14.40 1.88 14.75
CA THR A 48 15.36 2.97 14.64
C THR A 48 14.90 4.21 15.42
N ASP A 49 15.85 5.06 15.77
CA ASP A 49 15.63 6.38 16.30
C ASP A 49 14.94 7.32 15.28
N ALA A 50 14.72 8.59 15.65
CA ALA A 50 14.06 9.57 14.79
C ALA A 50 14.80 9.83 13.47
N SER A 51 16.12 9.60 13.43
CA SER A 51 16.90 9.69 12.18
C SER A 51 16.67 8.51 11.23
N GLY A 52 16.04 7.42 11.70
CA GLY A 52 15.84 6.21 10.90
C GLY A 52 17.07 5.30 10.84
N ARG A 53 18.10 5.53 11.66
CA ARG A 53 19.44 4.94 11.47
C ARG A 53 19.84 3.96 12.57
N LEU A 54 19.62 4.30 13.83
CA LEU A 54 20.19 3.58 14.98
C LEU A 54 19.18 2.61 15.58
N SER A 55 19.39 1.31 15.43
CA SER A 55 18.45 0.29 15.88
C SER A 55 18.96 -0.50 17.10
N PRO A 56 18.21 -0.52 18.21
CA PRO A 56 18.45 -1.42 19.33
C PRO A 56 17.77 -2.80 19.17
N ALA A 57 17.10 -3.04 18.03
CA ALA A 57 16.38 -4.29 17.81
C ALA A 57 17.29 -5.52 17.93
N SER A 58 16.78 -6.56 18.58
CA SER A 58 17.49 -7.82 18.76
C SER A 58 16.93 -8.90 17.84
N VAL A 59 17.67 -10.01 17.71
CA VAL A 59 17.18 -11.25 17.07
C VAL A 59 15.83 -11.69 17.64
N LYS A 60 15.61 -11.49 18.95
CA LYS A 60 14.33 -11.78 19.61
C LYS A 60 13.18 -10.90 19.08
N ALA A 61 13.44 -9.63 18.76
CA ALA A 61 12.42 -8.75 18.18
C ALA A 61 11.97 -9.26 16.81
N VAL A 62 12.91 -9.68 15.96
CA VAL A 62 12.62 -10.28 14.65
C VAL A 62 11.87 -11.62 14.81
N ASN A 63 12.28 -12.44 15.77
CA ASN A 63 11.59 -13.70 16.09
C ASN A 63 10.13 -13.46 16.49
N THR A 64 9.88 -12.45 17.33
CA THR A 64 8.53 -12.09 17.77
C THR A 64 7.67 -11.61 16.59
N ALA A 65 8.23 -10.80 15.69
CA ALA A 65 7.48 -10.27 14.54
C ALA A 65 7.18 -11.32 13.46
N THR A 66 8.07 -12.31 13.27
CA THR A 66 8.02 -13.25 12.12
C THR A 66 7.63 -14.68 12.49
N GLY A 67 7.74 -15.04 13.77
CA GLY A 67 7.69 -16.44 14.24
C GLY A 67 8.82 -17.31 13.71
N GLY A 68 9.89 -16.72 13.17
CA GLY A 68 11.04 -17.43 12.62
C GLY A 68 11.95 -18.00 13.70
N ASN A 69 12.64 -19.12 13.45
CA ASN A 69 13.61 -19.64 14.41
C ASN A 69 14.87 -18.76 14.47
N LYS A 70 15.58 -18.80 15.61
CA LYS A 70 16.74 -17.95 15.90
C LYS A 70 17.85 -18.06 14.82
N ALA A 71 18.26 -19.27 14.47
CA ALA A 71 19.37 -19.50 13.54
C ALA A 71 19.06 -19.02 12.10
N THR A 72 17.80 -19.03 11.68
CA THR A 72 17.39 -18.51 10.37
C THR A 72 17.42 -16.98 10.37
N ILE A 73 17.00 -16.36 11.47
CA ILE A 73 17.02 -14.91 11.65
C ILE A 73 18.45 -14.38 11.72
N GLU A 74 19.34 -15.06 12.46
CA GLU A 74 20.76 -14.68 12.54
C GLU A 74 21.39 -14.72 11.14
N ARG A 75 21.18 -15.81 10.39
CA ARG A 75 21.63 -15.92 8.99
C ARG A 75 21.04 -14.84 8.08
N ALA A 76 19.77 -14.48 8.27
CA ALA A 76 19.16 -13.39 7.51
C ALA A 76 19.84 -12.03 7.81
N ILE A 77 20.09 -11.72 9.08
CA ILE A 77 20.77 -10.48 9.49
C ILE A 77 22.24 -10.47 9.03
N GLU A 78 22.94 -11.60 9.11
CA GLU A 78 24.29 -11.76 8.55
C GLU A 78 24.29 -11.52 7.03
N ARG A 79 23.30 -12.05 6.31
CA ARG A 79 23.18 -11.83 4.87
C ARG A 79 22.95 -10.35 4.54
N LEU A 80 22.12 -9.63 5.29
CA LEU A 80 21.90 -8.18 5.11
C LEU A 80 23.21 -7.37 5.23
N GLN A 81 24.15 -7.80 6.08
CA GLN A 81 25.46 -7.15 6.23
C GLN A 81 26.39 -7.33 5.02
N THR A 82 26.02 -8.20 4.08
CA THR A 82 26.79 -8.46 2.84
C THR A 82 26.14 -7.83 1.60
N MET A 83 24.98 -7.19 1.76
CA MET A 83 24.26 -6.53 0.67
C MET A 83 24.69 -5.06 0.61
N HIS A 84 25.53 -4.73 -0.36
CA HIS A 84 26.16 -3.42 -0.46
C HIS A 84 25.41 -2.50 -1.42
N VAL A 85 25.23 -1.25 -1.03
CA VAL A 85 24.74 -0.20 -1.92
C VAL A 85 25.86 0.21 -2.86
N ARG A 86 25.63 0.00 -4.16
CA ARG A 86 26.57 0.37 -5.23
C ARG A 86 25.90 1.33 -6.19
N ARG A 87 26.48 2.51 -6.39
CA ARG A 87 25.97 3.50 -7.37
C ARG A 87 27.05 3.81 -8.40
N GLN A 88 26.62 4.08 -9.63
CA GLN A 88 27.52 4.68 -10.61
C GLN A 88 27.90 6.08 -10.13
N GLY A 89 29.20 6.37 -10.08
CA GLY A 89 29.71 7.69 -9.76
C GLY A 89 29.41 8.70 -10.86
N MET A 90 29.82 9.94 -10.64
CA MET A 90 29.68 10.98 -11.66
C MET A 90 30.67 10.71 -12.80
N GLN A 91 30.19 10.78 -14.04
CA GLN A 91 31.06 10.68 -15.22
C GLN A 91 31.96 11.92 -15.29
N ILE A 92 33.28 11.73 -15.20
CA ILE A 92 34.25 12.81 -15.36
C ILE A 92 34.91 12.67 -16.74
N GLY A 93 34.46 13.49 -17.69
CA GLY A 93 34.96 13.49 -19.07
C GLY A 93 34.55 12.24 -19.87
N LYS A 94 35.49 11.64 -20.62
CA LYS A 94 35.26 10.47 -21.48
C LYS A 94 35.46 9.10 -20.80
N LYS A 95 35.79 9.07 -19.50
CA LYS A 95 35.97 7.81 -18.76
C LYS A 95 34.63 7.32 -18.24
N ALA A 96 34.39 6.00 -18.32
CA ALA A 96 33.23 5.38 -17.70
C ALA A 96 33.20 5.72 -16.20
N ALA A 97 32.00 6.03 -15.68
CA ALA A 97 31.81 6.33 -14.27
C ALA A 97 32.24 5.12 -13.40
N PRO A 98 33.08 5.31 -12.37
CA PRO A 98 33.43 4.23 -11.46
C PRO A 98 32.20 3.83 -10.64
N VAL A 99 32.03 2.53 -10.38
CA VAL A 99 31.03 2.06 -9.40
C VAL A 99 31.59 2.32 -8.01
N VAL A 100 30.88 3.11 -7.22
CA VAL A 100 31.24 3.45 -5.84
C VAL A 100 30.44 2.55 -4.89
N ASP A 101 31.14 1.92 -3.95
CA ASP A 101 30.56 1.11 -2.87
C ASP A 101 30.35 1.98 -1.63
N TYR A 102 29.09 2.19 -1.26
CA TYR A 102 28.68 2.99 -0.09
C TYR A 102 28.57 2.14 1.19
N GLY A 103 28.88 0.84 1.11
CA GLY A 103 28.81 -0.11 2.20
C GLY A 103 27.47 -0.86 2.29
N PRO A 104 27.35 -1.77 3.28
CA PRO A 104 26.17 -2.59 3.48
C PRO A 104 24.96 -1.81 4.01
N ILE A 105 23.77 -2.36 3.73
CA ILE A 105 22.47 -1.86 4.20
C ILE A 105 22.24 -2.05 5.70
N VAL A 106 23.00 -2.94 6.34
CA VAL A 106 23.00 -3.14 7.79
C VAL A 106 24.44 -3.29 8.27
N TRP A 107 24.79 -2.55 9.32
CA TRP A 107 26.03 -2.73 10.04
C TRP A 107 25.75 -3.24 11.45
N THR A 108 26.63 -4.09 11.98
CA THR A 108 26.70 -4.26 13.44
C THR A 108 27.29 -2.99 14.06
N ARG A 109 26.94 -2.73 15.32
CA ARG A 109 27.53 -1.65 16.12
C ARG A 109 29.07 -1.64 16.03
N GLU A 110 29.69 -2.79 16.27
CA GLU A 110 31.15 -2.93 16.29
C GLU A 110 31.77 -2.62 14.93
N ALA A 111 31.23 -3.17 13.84
CA ALA A 111 31.73 -2.92 12.50
C ALA A 111 31.57 -1.44 12.10
N TRP A 112 30.47 -0.80 12.48
CA TRP A 112 30.24 0.63 12.23
C TRP A 112 31.25 1.51 12.99
N CYS A 113 31.41 1.30 14.30
CA CYS A 113 32.36 2.06 15.11
C CYS A 113 33.80 1.89 14.58
N ASN A 114 34.19 0.67 14.21
CA ASN A 114 35.52 0.40 13.66
C ASN A 114 35.74 1.07 12.30
N LYS A 115 34.70 1.14 11.45
CA LYS A 115 34.80 1.71 10.11
C LYS A 115 34.79 3.23 10.10
N THR A 116 33.95 3.84 10.94
CA THR A 116 33.66 5.29 10.91
C THR A 116 34.34 6.07 12.02
N GLY A 117 34.73 5.40 13.11
CA GLY A 117 35.17 6.05 14.34
C GLY A 117 34.03 6.67 15.16
N GLU A 118 32.77 6.57 14.72
CA GLU A 118 31.62 7.13 15.43
C GLU A 118 31.38 6.36 16.74
N ILE A 119 31.25 7.10 17.84
CA ILE A 119 30.88 6.53 19.14
C ILE A 119 29.35 6.60 19.29
N LEU A 120 28.70 5.44 19.24
CA LEU A 120 27.26 5.33 19.39
C LEU A 120 26.84 5.39 20.87
N VAL A 121 25.94 6.30 21.22
CA VAL A 121 25.45 6.46 22.60
C VAL A 121 24.25 5.55 22.83
N ASP A 122 24.34 4.67 23.82
CA ASP A 122 23.25 3.76 24.17
C ASP A 122 22.13 4.44 24.96
N GLY A 123 20.92 3.91 24.83
CA GLY A 123 19.81 4.27 25.72
C GLY A 123 20.04 3.79 27.16
N PRO A 124 19.28 4.31 28.14
CA PRO A 124 19.50 4.07 29.57
C PRO A 124 19.23 2.63 30.04
N THR A 125 18.84 1.72 29.14
CA THR A 125 18.49 0.34 29.48
C THR A 125 19.20 -0.66 28.57
N GLU A 126 19.34 -1.92 29.01
CA GLU A 126 19.86 -3.02 28.16
C GLU A 126 19.09 -3.20 26.85
N ARG A 127 17.79 -2.88 26.85
CA ARG A 127 16.95 -2.90 25.64
C ARG A 127 17.19 -1.70 24.73
N GLY A 128 17.80 -0.64 25.23
CA GLY A 128 18.15 0.58 24.50
C GLY A 128 19.56 0.56 23.92
N LYS A 129 20.34 -0.51 24.12
CA LYS A 129 21.67 -0.65 23.52
C LYS A 129 21.56 -0.77 22.01
N ILE A 130 22.25 0.11 21.28
CA ILE A 130 22.25 0.10 19.82
C ILE A 130 23.03 -1.13 19.35
N ARG A 131 22.39 -1.96 18.53
CA ARG A 131 22.94 -3.22 18.02
C ARG A 131 23.30 -3.12 16.54
N TYR A 132 22.48 -2.38 15.79
CA TYR A 132 22.63 -2.24 14.35
C TYR A 132 22.51 -0.79 13.91
N VAL A 133 23.20 -0.47 12.82
CA VAL A 133 23.09 0.80 12.10
C VAL A 133 22.56 0.50 10.70
N LEU A 134 21.49 1.19 10.30
CA LEU A 134 20.88 1.12 8.97
C LEU A 134 21.20 2.45 8.27
N PRO A 135 22.22 2.52 7.42
CA PRO A 135 22.60 3.78 6.79
C PRO A 135 21.48 4.33 5.92
N ASP A 136 21.37 5.66 5.91
CA ASP A 136 20.46 6.39 5.04
C ASP A 136 21.08 6.77 3.70
N PHE A 137 22.39 6.57 3.53
CA PHE A 137 23.11 6.84 2.28
C PHE A 137 22.96 8.28 1.80
N ASP A 138 22.91 9.21 2.76
CA ASP A 138 22.68 10.64 2.56
C ASP A 138 21.34 10.96 1.88
N GLU A 139 20.37 10.04 1.95
CA GLU A 139 19.03 10.27 1.41
C GLU A 139 18.19 11.15 2.35
N PRO A 140 17.59 12.24 1.82
CA PRO A 140 16.64 13.05 2.55
C PRO A 140 15.47 12.21 3.08
N VAL A 141 14.94 12.54 4.25
CA VAL A 141 13.89 11.77 4.93
C VAL A 141 12.58 11.73 4.12
N GLU A 142 12.32 12.79 3.35
CA GLU A 142 11.20 12.94 2.44
C GLU A 142 11.24 11.98 1.24
N ASP A 143 12.43 11.56 0.81
CA ASP A 143 12.62 10.63 -0.31
C ASP A 143 12.58 9.16 0.14
N ARG A 144 12.53 8.92 1.45
CA ARG A 144 12.50 7.59 2.05
C ARG A 144 11.11 6.95 1.92
N ILE A 145 11.11 5.63 2.06
CA ILE A 145 9.90 4.83 1.88
C ILE A 145 9.30 4.56 3.26
N TRP A 146 8.05 4.99 3.43
CA TRP A 146 7.41 5.02 4.74
C TRP A 146 6.45 3.86 4.97
N PHE A 147 6.45 3.35 6.20
CA PHE A 147 5.64 2.23 6.67
C PHE A 147 4.92 2.61 7.96
N GLY A 148 3.71 2.07 8.16
CA GLY A 148 3.07 2.06 9.46
C GLY A 148 3.72 1.03 10.37
N SER A 149 4.01 1.39 11.63
CA SER A 149 4.66 0.49 12.60
C SER A 149 3.86 -0.80 12.86
N ASN A 150 2.54 -0.77 12.60
CA ASN A 150 1.67 -1.94 12.70
C ASN A 150 2.02 -3.04 11.69
N LEU A 151 2.77 -2.74 10.62
CA LEU A 151 3.32 -3.77 9.74
C LEU A 151 4.20 -4.76 10.52
N VAL A 152 4.95 -4.27 11.51
CA VAL A 152 5.85 -5.08 12.35
C VAL A 152 5.17 -5.47 13.66
N SER A 153 4.47 -4.55 14.30
CA SER A 153 3.84 -4.79 15.61
C SER A 153 2.58 -5.66 15.55
N GLY A 154 1.91 -5.71 14.39
CA GLY A 154 0.61 -6.35 14.24
C GLY A 154 -0.56 -5.57 14.82
N ILE A 155 -1.77 -6.10 14.63
CA ILE A 155 -3.04 -5.53 15.11
C ILE A 155 -3.96 -6.68 15.52
N ASN A 156 -4.56 -6.63 16.73
CA ASN A 156 -5.58 -7.60 17.18
C ASN A 156 -5.18 -9.08 16.98
N GLY A 157 -3.93 -9.42 17.27
CA GLY A 157 -3.39 -10.78 17.12
C GLY A 157 -2.94 -11.14 15.69
N PHE A 158 -3.27 -10.34 14.68
CA PHE A 158 -2.73 -10.48 13.34
C PHE A 158 -1.25 -10.04 13.31
N LEU A 159 -0.37 -10.89 12.78
CA LEU A 159 1.08 -10.68 12.69
C LEU A 159 1.52 -10.54 11.21
N PRO A 160 1.60 -9.32 10.66
CA PRO A 160 1.75 -9.13 9.22
C PRO A 160 3.08 -9.65 8.67
N LEU A 161 4.19 -9.50 9.40
CA LEU A 161 5.48 -10.05 8.95
C LEU A 161 5.53 -11.58 9.00
N ARG A 162 4.73 -12.22 9.85
CA ARG A 162 4.57 -13.68 9.82
C ARG A 162 3.85 -14.11 8.54
N GLU A 163 2.77 -13.41 8.19
CA GLU A 163 2.03 -13.68 6.95
C GLU A 163 2.85 -13.36 5.70
N LEU A 164 3.58 -12.24 5.68
CA LEU A 164 4.48 -11.87 4.59
C LEU A 164 5.54 -12.94 4.34
N LYS A 165 6.14 -13.44 5.42
CA LYS A 165 7.10 -14.54 5.37
C LYS A 165 6.48 -15.81 4.77
N ASN A 166 5.24 -16.13 5.14
CA ASN A 166 4.53 -17.30 4.61
C ASN A 166 4.08 -17.12 3.14
N ALA A 167 3.83 -15.88 2.71
CA ALA A 167 3.50 -15.54 1.32
C ALA A 167 4.69 -15.72 0.36
N GLY A 168 5.92 -15.77 0.89
CA GLY A 168 7.13 -16.13 0.17
C GLY A 168 7.92 -14.96 -0.39
N ASP A 169 9.09 -15.27 -0.95
CA ASP A 169 10.11 -14.27 -1.29
C ASP A 169 9.66 -13.24 -2.34
N VAL A 170 8.96 -13.70 -3.39
CA VAL A 170 8.43 -12.80 -4.44
C VAL A 170 7.38 -11.86 -3.87
N ALA A 171 6.52 -12.34 -2.95
CA ALA A 171 5.53 -11.52 -2.27
C ALA A 171 6.17 -10.48 -1.35
N ALA A 172 7.23 -10.87 -0.62
CA ALA A 172 7.99 -9.95 0.22
C ALA A 172 8.61 -8.80 -0.58
N ARG A 173 9.26 -9.12 -1.71
CA ARG A 173 9.81 -8.10 -2.62
C ARG A 173 8.73 -7.25 -3.27
N LEU A 174 7.64 -7.86 -3.73
CA LEU A 174 6.51 -7.15 -4.31
C LEU A 174 5.90 -6.16 -3.31
N LEU A 175 5.74 -6.55 -2.04
CA LEU A 175 5.22 -5.64 -1.02
C LEU A 175 6.09 -4.40 -0.86
N LEU A 176 7.42 -4.54 -0.80
CA LEU A 176 8.33 -3.38 -0.72
C LEU A 176 8.14 -2.43 -1.91
N LEU A 177 8.09 -2.99 -3.12
CA LEU A 177 7.89 -2.22 -4.35
C LEU A 177 6.52 -1.54 -4.38
N LEU A 178 5.47 -2.17 -3.84
CA LEU A 178 4.16 -1.56 -3.67
C LEU A 178 4.22 -0.37 -2.70
N TYR A 179 4.94 -0.47 -1.58
CA TYR A 179 5.16 0.69 -0.69
C TYR A 179 5.89 1.84 -1.41
N GLN A 180 6.85 1.54 -2.29
CA GLN A 180 7.57 2.53 -3.07
C GLN A 180 6.67 3.32 -4.04
N VAL A 181 5.63 2.69 -4.58
CA VAL A 181 4.71 3.29 -5.55
C VAL A 181 3.34 3.64 -4.92
N ASN A 182 3.25 3.61 -3.59
CA ASN A 182 2.04 3.96 -2.87
C ASN A 182 1.89 5.48 -2.81
N ASP A 183 0.91 6.01 -3.52
CA ASP A 183 0.55 7.41 -3.57
C ASP A 183 -0.88 7.61 -3.01
N MET A 184 -0.96 7.86 -1.71
CA MET A 184 -2.23 8.20 -1.07
C MET A 184 -2.77 9.55 -1.57
N GLY A 185 -1.89 10.49 -1.91
CA GLY A 185 -2.26 11.84 -2.31
C GLY A 185 -3.05 11.85 -3.62
N ALA A 186 -2.46 11.31 -4.69
CA ALA A 186 -3.07 11.30 -6.02
C ALA A 186 -4.07 10.15 -6.18
N TRP A 187 -3.69 8.93 -5.80
CA TRP A 187 -4.47 7.72 -6.11
C TRP A 187 -5.25 7.16 -4.94
N GLY A 188 -4.92 7.59 -3.71
CA GLY A 188 -5.42 6.91 -2.52
C GLY A 188 -4.89 5.48 -2.42
N GLY A 189 -3.71 5.17 -2.96
CA GLY A 189 -3.21 3.79 -2.99
C GLY A 189 -2.05 3.62 -3.96
N ILE A 190 -1.90 2.42 -4.49
CA ILE A 190 -0.88 2.07 -5.47
C ILE A 190 -1.15 2.79 -6.78
N GLU A 191 -0.17 3.55 -7.28
CA GLU A 191 -0.27 4.21 -8.58
C GLU A 191 -0.42 3.17 -9.71
N PRO A 192 -1.53 3.16 -10.48
CA PRO A 192 -1.83 2.10 -11.44
C PRO A 192 -0.90 2.08 -12.67
N PHE A 193 -0.15 3.15 -12.93
CA PHE A 193 0.84 3.21 -14.00
C PHE A 193 2.17 2.54 -13.62
N ARG A 194 2.45 2.44 -12.32
CA ARG A 194 3.69 1.85 -11.79
C ARG A 194 3.47 0.53 -11.06
N GLY A 195 2.24 0.25 -10.62
CA GLY A 195 1.85 -0.99 -9.96
C GLY A 195 0.66 -1.68 -10.63
N PRO A 196 0.21 -2.82 -10.07
CA PRO A 196 -0.96 -3.52 -10.57
C PRO A 196 -2.25 -2.77 -10.25
N TYR A 197 -3.28 -3.00 -11.04
CA TYR A 197 -4.65 -2.59 -10.74
C TYR A 197 -5.64 -3.60 -11.32
N ASN A 198 -6.87 -3.62 -10.82
CA ASN A 198 -7.94 -4.40 -11.40
C ASN A 198 -8.72 -3.58 -12.41
N ARG A 199 -8.87 -4.11 -13.63
CA ARG A 199 -9.74 -3.52 -14.66
C ARG A 199 -11.19 -3.92 -14.41
N TYR A 200 -12.10 -2.99 -14.65
CA TYR A 200 -13.52 -3.25 -14.66
C TYR A 200 -14.07 -2.94 -16.06
N GLU A 201 -14.81 -3.88 -16.61
CA GLU A 201 -15.38 -3.77 -17.96
C GLU A 201 -16.87 -3.45 -17.88
N PRO A 202 -17.39 -2.59 -18.77
CA PRO A 202 -18.83 -2.35 -18.89
C PRO A 202 -19.60 -3.65 -19.13
N VAL A 203 -20.69 -3.85 -18.40
CA VAL A 203 -21.56 -5.04 -18.56
C VAL A 203 -22.84 -4.75 -19.36
N ALA A 204 -23.06 -3.50 -19.73
CA ALA A 204 -24.14 -3.03 -20.61
C ALA A 204 -23.78 -1.65 -21.15
N GLU A 205 -24.57 -1.17 -22.11
CA GLU A 205 -24.58 0.24 -22.48
C GLU A 205 -24.97 1.11 -21.28
N ASP A 206 -24.46 2.35 -21.27
CA ASP A 206 -24.76 3.29 -20.21
C ASP A 206 -26.22 3.71 -20.24
N ALA A 207 -26.84 3.80 -19.06
CA ALA A 207 -28.20 4.32 -18.93
C ALA A 207 -28.17 5.82 -18.60
N PHE A 208 -29.14 6.56 -19.14
CA PHE A 208 -29.31 7.98 -18.84
C PHE A 208 -30.44 8.16 -17.84
N LEU A 209 -30.11 8.65 -16.66
CA LEU A 209 -31.07 8.89 -15.58
C LEU A 209 -31.56 10.34 -15.61
N ARG A 210 -32.67 10.61 -14.91
CA ARG A 210 -33.09 11.99 -14.63
C ARG A 210 -32.04 12.72 -13.79
N GLY A 211 -32.13 14.05 -13.73
CA GLY A 211 -31.12 14.87 -13.06
C GLY A 211 -29.81 15.00 -13.85
N ASN A 212 -29.87 14.78 -15.18
CA ASN A 212 -28.72 14.86 -16.09
C ASN A 212 -27.57 13.93 -15.69
N ALA A 213 -27.87 12.66 -15.39
CA ALA A 213 -26.90 11.67 -14.95
C ALA A 213 -26.73 10.51 -15.94
N ARG A 214 -25.52 9.94 -15.95
CA ARG A 214 -25.10 8.75 -16.67
C ARG A 214 -24.80 7.65 -15.64
N LEU A 215 -25.40 6.49 -15.83
CA LEU A 215 -25.18 5.30 -15.03
C LEU A 215 -24.30 4.33 -15.84
N ILE A 216 -23.12 4.04 -15.31
CA ILE A 216 -22.18 3.06 -15.83
C ILE A 216 -22.26 1.83 -14.94
N ARG A 217 -22.38 0.63 -15.51
CA ARG A 217 -22.30 -0.62 -14.77
C ARG A 217 -21.07 -1.39 -15.22
N ALA A 218 -20.21 -1.76 -14.28
CA ALA A 218 -18.96 -2.43 -14.61
C ALA A 218 -18.65 -3.58 -13.65
N LYS A 219 -18.00 -4.62 -14.16
CA LYS A 219 -17.62 -5.82 -13.40
C LYS A 219 -16.16 -6.13 -13.62
N ARG A 220 -15.50 -6.73 -12.61
CA ARG A 220 -14.05 -7.03 -12.67
C ARG A 220 -13.75 -7.91 -13.89
N GLY A 221 -12.92 -7.39 -14.80
CA GLY A 221 -12.46 -8.08 -16.01
C GLY A 221 -11.10 -8.76 -15.86
N GLY A 222 -10.35 -8.44 -14.80
CA GLY A 222 -9.05 -9.06 -14.51
C GLY A 222 -8.09 -8.08 -13.85
N THR A 223 -6.84 -8.50 -13.71
CA THR A 223 -5.75 -7.69 -13.15
C THR A 223 -4.80 -7.26 -14.28
N VAL A 224 -4.40 -6.01 -14.27
CA VAL A 224 -3.42 -5.43 -15.20
C VAL A 224 -2.14 -5.13 -14.43
N ALA A 225 -0.99 -5.48 -15.00
CA ALA A 225 0.32 -5.10 -14.51
C ALA A 225 1.32 -5.07 -15.67
N SER A 226 2.35 -4.22 -15.57
CA SER A 226 3.45 -4.22 -16.55
C SER A 226 4.46 -5.33 -16.24
N GLY A 227 4.90 -6.06 -17.27
CA GLY A 227 6.00 -7.05 -17.20
C GLY A 227 7.31 -6.56 -17.83
N GLY A 228 7.37 -5.26 -18.19
CA GLY A 228 8.54 -4.67 -18.85
C GLY A 228 9.75 -4.53 -17.94
N SER A 229 10.91 -4.26 -18.54
CA SER A 229 12.13 -3.94 -17.79
C SER A 229 11.87 -2.75 -16.84
N GLY A 230 12.24 -2.90 -15.58
CA GLY A 230 12.00 -1.91 -14.53
C GLY A 230 10.58 -1.88 -13.96
N SER A 231 9.65 -2.73 -14.43
CA SER A 231 8.35 -2.87 -13.78
C SER A 231 8.49 -3.53 -12.41
N ILE A 232 7.59 -3.21 -11.48
CA ILE A 232 7.65 -3.81 -10.14
C ILE A 232 7.48 -5.33 -10.15
N PHE A 233 6.80 -5.90 -11.16
CA PHE A 233 6.68 -7.36 -11.29
C PHE A 233 7.98 -8.00 -11.76
N ALA A 234 8.65 -7.40 -12.75
CA ALA A 234 9.97 -7.85 -13.20
C ALA A 234 10.99 -7.76 -12.05
N LEU A 235 10.98 -6.65 -11.32
CA LEU A 235 11.84 -6.43 -10.15
C LEU A 235 11.54 -7.43 -9.01
N ALA A 236 10.27 -7.66 -8.66
CA ALA A 236 9.89 -8.57 -7.59
C ALA A 236 10.25 -10.02 -7.89
N TRP A 237 10.08 -10.48 -9.14
CA TRP A 237 10.44 -11.84 -9.52
C TRP A 237 11.96 -11.99 -9.68
N GLY A 238 12.64 -10.95 -10.17
CA GLY A 238 14.09 -10.94 -10.39
C GLY A 238 14.52 -11.76 -11.61
N GLU A 239 13.60 -12.20 -12.45
CA GLU A 239 13.90 -12.87 -13.72
C GLU A 239 14.27 -11.83 -14.78
N LYS A 240 15.30 -12.11 -15.58
CA LYS A 240 15.77 -11.17 -16.60
C LYS A 240 14.67 -10.96 -17.65
N VAL A 241 14.37 -9.70 -17.93
CA VAL A 241 13.41 -9.33 -18.97
C VAL A 241 14.10 -9.42 -20.33
N ASN A 242 14.04 -10.60 -20.96
CA ASN A 242 14.50 -10.82 -22.33
C ASN A 242 13.54 -11.73 -23.10
N GLY A 243 13.24 -11.36 -24.35
CA GLY A 243 12.28 -12.10 -25.18
C GLY A 243 10.89 -12.13 -24.55
N ASP A 244 10.23 -13.30 -24.62
CA ASP A 244 8.89 -13.51 -24.07
C ASP A 244 8.91 -13.73 -22.55
N TRP A 245 9.01 -12.63 -21.80
CA TRP A 245 9.00 -12.67 -20.33
C TRP A 245 7.67 -13.21 -19.77
N TRP A 246 6.53 -12.90 -20.41
CA TRP A 246 5.23 -13.40 -19.96
C TRP A 246 5.05 -14.91 -20.21
N GLY A 247 5.64 -15.45 -21.29
CA GLY A 247 5.74 -16.88 -21.50
C GLY A 247 6.50 -17.58 -20.37
N LYS A 248 7.71 -17.09 -20.04
CA LYS A 248 8.51 -17.61 -18.91
C LYS A 248 7.75 -17.49 -17.58
N HIS A 249 7.08 -16.36 -17.37
CA HIS A 249 6.27 -16.11 -16.19
C HIS A 249 5.17 -17.15 -16.04
N LYS A 250 4.46 -17.45 -17.13
CA LYS A 250 3.43 -18.49 -17.17
C LYS A 250 4.01 -19.88 -16.92
N GLU A 251 5.13 -20.24 -17.54
CA GLU A 251 5.82 -21.53 -17.35
C GLU A 251 6.28 -21.72 -15.89
N ALA A 252 6.73 -20.65 -15.22
CA ALA A 252 7.04 -20.65 -13.80
C ALA A 252 5.80 -20.70 -12.88
N GLY A 253 4.59 -20.79 -13.45
CA GLY A 253 3.31 -20.86 -12.75
C GLY A 253 2.77 -19.52 -12.28
N GLY A 254 3.17 -18.42 -12.92
CA GLY A 254 2.66 -17.08 -12.62
C GLY A 254 3.14 -16.50 -11.29
N PRO A 255 4.45 -16.45 -10.99
CA PRO A 255 4.97 -16.12 -9.66
C PRO A 255 4.53 -14.75 -9.14
N CYS A 256 4.47 -13.71 -9.98
CA CYS A 256 3.99 -12.39 -9.57
C CYS A 256 2.48 -12.36 -9.29
N TRP A 257 1.67 -13.12 -10.05
CA TRP A 257 0.23 -13.20 -9.81
C TRP A 257 -0.06 -13.92 -8.50
N ARG A 258 0.60 -15.07 -8.26
CA ARG A 258 0.53 -15.78 -6.98
C ARG A 258 1.02 -14.93 -5.81
N ALA A 259 2.07 -14.13 -6.01
CA ALA A 259 2.56 -13.21 -4.99
C ALA A 259 1.53 -12.12 -4.68
N LEU A 260 0.91 -11.51 -5.68
CA LEU A 260 -0.14 -10.50 -5.49
C LEU A 260 -1.36 -11.11 -4.78
N GLU A 261 -1.81 -12.28 -5.23
CA GLU A 261 -2.90 -13.04 -4.60
C GLU A 261 -2.57 -13.38 -3.14
N ALA A 262 -1.35 -13.84 -2.84
CA ALA A 262 -0.92 -14.15 -1.49
C ALA A 262 -0.92 -12.89 -0.60
N LEU A 263 -0.46 -11.74 -1.10
CA LEU A 263 -0.52 -10.48 -0.35
C LEU A 263 -1.96 -10.05 -0.06
N GLU A 264 -2.87 -10.20 -1.02
CA GLU A 264 -4.29 -9.88 -0.85
C GLU A 264 -4.96 -10.86 0.14
N SER A 265 -4.75 -12.17 -0.04
CA SER A 265 -5.32 -13.22 0.80
C SER A 265 -4.76 -13.23 2.22
N SER A 266 -3.52 -12.78 2.41
CA SER A 266 -2.93 -12.56 3.73
C SER A 266 -3.34 -11.21 4.35
N GLY A 267 -4.03 -10.34 3.61
CA GLY A 267 -4.54 -9.08 4.13
C GLY A 267 -3.49 -7.99 4.24
N LEU A 268 -2.36 -8.13 3.55
CA LEU A 268 -1.31 -7.12 3.51
C LEU A 268 -1.65 -5.97 2.55
N ILE A 269 -2.45 -6.28 1.54
CA ILE A 269 -3.06 -5.33 0.61
C ILE A 269 -4.56 -5.62 0.47
N TYR A 270 -5.29 -4.69 -0.12
CA TYR A 270 -6.68 -4.87 -0.51
C TYR A 270 -7.03 -3.98 -1.69
N GLU A 271 -8.12 -4.30 -2.38
CA GLU A 271 -8.66 -3.53 -3.49
C GLU A 271 -9.61 -2.45 -3.00
N VAL A 272 -9.45 -1.24 -3.52
CA VAL A 272 -10.43 -0.14 -3.43
C VAL A 272 -10.99 0.09 -4.83
N VAL A 273 -12.26 -0.25 -4.99
CA VAL A 273 -13.01 -0.01 -6.22
C VAL A 273 -13.42 1.46 -6.23
N MET A 274 -13.09 2.16 -7.29
CA MET A 274 -13.35 3.60 -7.43
C MET A 274 -13.73 3.97 -8.84
N VAL A 275 -14.34 5.16 -8.97
CA VAL A 275 -14.62 5.81 -10.24
C VAL A 275 -13.48 6.75 -10.56
N LEU A 276 -13.01 6.73 -11.80
CA LEU A 276 -12.03 7.67 -12.34
C LEU A 276 -12.72 8.67 -13.26
N ASN A 277 -12.15 9.87 -13.40
CA ASN A 277 -12.74 11.01 -14.14
C ASN A 277 -12.45 11.02 -15.67
N ARG A 278 -12.12 9.86 -16.25
CA ARG A 278 -11.87 9.70 -17.69
C ARG A 278 -12.50 8.41 -18.19
N ASP A 279 -12.96 8.40 -19.44
CA ASP A 279 -13.38 7.16 -20.09
C ASP A 279 -12.16 6.27 -20.34
N ALA A 280 -12.35 4.95 -20.30
CA ALA A 280 -11.27 4.01 -20.52
C ALA A 280 -10.70 4.10 -21.93
N LYS A 281 -9.38 3.91 -22.06
CA LYS A 281 -8.70 3.78 -23.36
C LYS A 281 -8.58 2.31 -23.72
N LYS A 282 -9.09 1.91 -24.89
CA LYS A 282 -8.88 0.54 -25.39
C LYS A 282 -7.40 0.29 -25.68
N GLN A 283 -6.86 -0.79 -25.13
CA GLN A 283 -5.50 -1.26 -25.35
C GLN A 283 -5.51 -2.78 -25.49
N HIS A 284 -4.38 -3.35 -25.91
CA HIS A 284 -4.23 -4.80 -26.10
C HIS A 284 -3.16 -5.35 -25.16
N PHE A 285 -3.43 -6.51 -24.58
CA PHE A 285 -2.41 -7.32 -23.91
C PHE A 285 -1.42 -7.87 -24.94
N ALA A 286 -0.28 -8.38 -24.47
CA ALA A 286 0.66 -9.10 -25.33
C ALA A 286 0.03 -10.34 -26.00
N SER A 287 -1.03 -10.90 -25.41
CA SER A 287 -1.84 -11.97 -26.00
C SER A 287 -2.73 -11.52 -27.17
N GLY A 288 -2.86 -10.21 -27.41
CA GLY A 288 -3.79 -9.63 -28.37
C GLY A 288 -5.22 -9.44 -27.85
N GLU A 289 -5.52 -9.79 -26.59
CA GLU A 289 -6.83 -9.51 -25.99
C GLU A 289 -6.98 -7.99 -25.70
N GLU A 290 -8.07 -7.39 -26.16
CA GLU A 290 -8.41 -6.00 -25.87
C GLU A 290 -8.89 -5.83 -24.42
N TYR A 291 -8.48 -4.74 -23.77
CA TYR A 291 -8.94 -4.37 -22.44
C TYR A 291 -9.14 -2.85 -22.29
N SER A 292 -9.95 -2.47 -21.31
CA SER A 292 -10.19 -1.07 -20.94
C SER A 292 -9.11 -0.56 -19.97
N ALA A 293 -8.12 0.14 -20.50
CA ALA A 293 -7.00 0.69 -19.74
C ALA A 293 -7.32 2.05 -19.13
N ILE A 294 -6.69 2.35 -17.98
CA ILE A 294 -6.72 3.69 -17.38
C ILE A 294 -5.93 4.65 -18.29
N PRO A 295 -6.54 5.74 -18.81
CA PRO A 295 -5.84 6.70 -19.65
C PRO A 295 -4.96 7.63 -18.80
N GLU A 296 -3.94 8.21 -19.43
CA GLU A 296 -3.14 9.27 -18.84
C GLU A 296 -4.01 10.47 -18.41
N GLY A 297 -3.69 11.07 -17.26
CA GLY A 297 -4.48 12.16 -16.69
C GLY A 297 -5.85 11.74 -16.12
N ALA A 298 -6.09 10.45 -15.92
CA ALA A 298 -7.17 9.97 -15.07
C ALA A 298 -6.83 10.21 -13.60
N GLU A 299 -7.84 10.60 -12.83
CA GLU A 299 -7.74 10.86 -11.40
C GLU A 299 -8.94 10.23 -10.67
N PRO A 300 -8.79 9.84 -9.39
CA PRO A 300 -9.91 9.33 -8.60
C PRO A 300 -11.01 10.36 -8.44
N TYR A 301 -12.22 9.99 -8.87
CA TYR A 301 -13.43 10.79 -8.75
C TYR A 301 -14.17 10.53 -7.43
N TYR A 302 -14.45 9.26 -7.09
CA TYR A 302 -14.95 8.84 -5.76
C TYR A 302 -14.80 7.33 -5.55
N GLU A 303 -14.84 6.86 -4.31
CA GLU A 303 -14.70 5.44 -3.95
C GLU A 303 -16.06 4.74 -3.89
N LEU A 304 -16.13 3.56 -4.49
CA LEU A 304 -17.32 2.71 -4.46
C LEU A 304 -17.24 1.71 -3.31
N ASP A 305 -16.11 1.03 -3.14
CA ASP A 305 -16.03 -0.07 -2.17
C ASP A 305 -14.60 -0.41 -1.81
N CYS A 306 -14.40 -0.84 -0.57
CA CYS A 306 -13.16 -1.46 -0.12
C CYS A 306 -13.38 -2.98 -0.01
N ARG A 307 -12.81 -3.74 -0.96
CA ARG A 307 -12.86 -5.20 -0.97
C ARG A 307 -11.75 -5.77 -0.10
N SER A 308 -12.09 -6.01 1.16
CA SER A 308 -11.23 -6.71 2.11
C SER A 308 -11.68 -8.16 2.23
N GLN A 309 -10.89 -9.11 1.72
CA GLN A 309 -11.20 -10.55 1.81
C GLN A 309 -11.32 -11.04 3.26
N HIS A 310 -10.70 -10.33 4.20
CA HIS A 310 -10.75 -10.58 5.64
C HIS A 310 -12.02 -10.07 6.32
N GLY A 311 -13.00 -9.62 5.54
CA GLY A 311 -14.31 -9.17 6.04
C GLY A 311 -14.33 -7.82 6.76
N TYR A 312 -13.16 -7.28 7.13
CA TYR A 312 -13.05 -5.97 7.77
C TYR A 312 -12.75 -4.87 6.74
N LYS A 313 -13.72 -3.97 6.54
CA LYS A 313 -13.47 -2.69 5.88
C LYS A 313 -12.87 -1.74 6.91
N PRO A 314 -11.72 -1.10 6.63
CA PRO A 314 -11.23 -0.06 7.51
C PRO A 314 -12.30 1.02 7.69
N VAL A 315 -12.48 1.49 8.93
CA VAL A 315 -13.45 2.53 9.26
C VAL A 315 -13.13 3.80 8.44
N GLY A 316 -14.14 4.34 7.75
CA GLY A 316 -13.99 5.52 6.89
C GLY A 316 -13.57 5.23 5.45
N GLU A 317 -13.37 3.96 5.08
CA GLU A 317 -13.03 3.51 3.72
C GLU A 317 -14.16 2.71 3.06
N GLU A 318 -15.38 2.83 3.54
CA GLU A 318 -16.50 2.02 3.06
C GLU A 318 -16.93 2.37 1.63
N GLY A 319 -16.61 3.58 1.17
CA GLY A 319 -17.04 4.13 -0.11
C GLY A 319 -18.56 4.38 -0.16
N ILE A 320 -19.05 4.77 -1.34
CA ILE A 320 -20.48 5.09 -1.57
C ILE A 320 -21.18 4.05 -2.47
N GLY A 321 -20.58 2.87 -2.65
CA GLY A 321 -21.06 1.80 -3.52
C GLY A 321 -22.48 1.35 -3.17
N GLY A 322 -22.82 1.24 -1.88
CA GLY A 322 -24.18 0.92 -1.46
C GLY A 322 -25.22 1.97 -1.91
N ALA A 323 -24.86 3.25 -1.89
CA ALA A 323 -25.71 4.36 -2.35
C ALA A 323 -25.90 4.33 -3.87
N THR A 324 -24.83 4.09 -4.63
CA THR A 324 -24.89 3.95 -6.09
C THR A 324 -25.72 2.72 -6.50
N ALA A 325 -25.53 1.58 -5.84
CA ALA A 325 -26.23 0.34 -6.13
C ALA A 325 -27.73 0.45 -5.86
N ARG A 326 -28.13 1.07 -4.73
CA ARG A 326 -29.53 1.33 -4.43
C ARG A 326 -30.16 2.25 -5.48
N THR A 327 -29.48 3.34 -5.83
CA THR A 327 -29.99 4.27 -6.84
C THR A 327 -30.12 3.64 -8.22
N ALA A 328 -29.15 2.82 -8.62
CA ALA A 328 -29.21 2.08 -9.87
C ALA A 328 -30.38 1.06 -9.86
N GLY A 329 -30.58 0.33 -8.76
CA GLY A 329 -31.69 -0.61 -8.59
C GLY A 329 -33.06 0.08 -8.66
N ASP A 330 -33.24 1.18 -7.94
CA ASP A 330 -34.49 1.98 -7.95
C ASP A 330 -34.77 2.60 -9.34
N CYS A 331 -33.74 2.79 -10.16
CA CYS A 331 -33.86 3.23 -11.55
C CYS A 331 -33.97 2.07 -12.56
N GLY A 332 -34.23 0.83 -12.11
CA GLY A 332 -34.43 -0.34 -12.97
C GLY A 332 -33.14 -0.99 -13.50
N SER A 333 -31.98 -0.66 -12.93
CA SER A 333 -30.67 -1.18 -13.35
C SER A 333 -29.89 -1.77 -12.17
N PRO A 334 -30.40 -2.84 -11.52
CA PRO A 334 -29.77 -3.40 -10.32
C PRO A 334 -28.36 -3.94 -10.57
N VAL A 335 -27.51 -3.81 -9.55
CA VAL A 335 -26.13 -4.35 -9.47
C VAL A 335 -25.91 -5.14 -8.16
N ALA A 336 -27.00 -5.44 -7.46
CA ALA A 336 -27.02 -6.21 -6.23
C ALA A 336 -28.05 -7.33 -6.35
N THR A 337 -27.79 -8.46 -5.71
CA THR A 337 -28.72 -9.58 -5.58
C THR A 337 -29.86 -9.23 -4.64
N GLU A 338 -30.88 -10.09 -4.62
CA GLU A 338 -31.88 -10.09 -3.56
C GLU A 338 -31.19 -10.07 -2.17
N GLY A 339 -31.65 -9.21 -1.28
CA GLY A 339 -30.99 -8.92 0.01
C GLY A 339 -29.91 -7.82 -0.01
N GLY A 340 -29.65 -7.18 -1.15
CA GLY A 340 -28.81 -5.97 -1.24
C GLY A 340 -27.30 -6.21 -1.25
N ARG A 341 -26.86 -7.45 -1.48
CA ARG A 341 -25.44 -7.82 -1.62
C ARG A 341 -24.99 -7.59 -3.07
N LEU A 342 -23.87 -6.90 -3.28
CA LEU A 342 -23.30 -6.72 -4.62
C LEU A 342 -22.95 -8.08 -5.24
N ASP A 343 -23.29 -8.27 -6.52
CA ASP A 343 -23.00 -9.50 -7.29
C ASP A 343 -21.60 -9.47 -7.95
N GLY A 344 -20.77 -8.49 -7.56
CA GLY A 344 -19.48 -8.16 -8.17
C GLY A 344 -19.56 -7.09 -9.25
N THR A 345 -20.76 -6.66 -9.65
CA THR A 345 -21.00 -5.51 -10.50
C THR A 345 -21.10 -4.25 -9.65
N TYR A 346 -20.49 -3.15 -10.11
CA TYR A 346 -20.60 -1.84 -9.49
C TYR A 346 -21.35 -0.87 -10.40
N ALA A 347 -22.09 0.03 -9.78
CA ALA A 347 -22.75 1.15 -10.44
C ALA A 347 -21.95 2.44 -10.18
N ALA A 348 -21.56 3.14 -11.23
CA ALA A 348 -21.04 4.50 -11.14
C ALA A 348 -22.08 5.47 -11.70
N ILE A 349 -22.37 6.54 -10.97
CA ILE A 349 -23.35 7.57 -11.34
C ILE A 349 -22.60 8.89 -11.46
N VAL A 350 -22.51 9.42 -12.67
CA VAL A 350 -21.75 10.64 -12.99
C VAL A 350 -22.63 11.62 -13.78
N PRO A 351 -22.26 12.90 -13.87
CA PRO A 351 -22.96 13.84 -14.76
C PRO A 351 -22.94 13.38 -16.21
N ARG A 352 -24.03 13.64 -16.95
CA ARG A 352 -24.08 13.33 -18.38
C ARG A 352 -22.99 14.12 -19.12
N GLY A 353 -22.30 13.45 -20.04
CA GLY A 353 -21.18 14.02 -20.79
C GLY A 353 -19.85 14.04 -20.01
N TYR A 354 -19.84 13.59 -18.75
CA TYR A 354 -18.61 13.38 -17.99
C TYR A 354 -18.00 12.03 -18.36
N GLY A 355 -16.69 12.05 -18.67
CA GLY A 355 -15.93 10.83 -18.93
C GLY A 355 -15.69 10.09 -17.63
N ALA A 356 -15.94 8.78 -17.60
CA ALA A 356 -15.73 8.00 -16.39
C ALA A 356 -15.50 6.51 -16.67
N MET A 357 -14.75 5.88 -15.78
CA MET A 357 -14.56 4.43 -15.74
C MET A 357 -14.50 3.93 -14.31
N VAL A 358 -14.74 2.64 -14.10
CA VAL A 358 -14.52 1.97 -12.82
C VAL A 358 -13.16 1.28 -12.86
N ALA A 359 -12.40 1.35 -11.77
CA ALA A 359 -11.13 0.65 -11.60
C ALA A 359 -10.98 0.18 -10.15
N GLY A 360 -10.23 -0.91 -9.96
CA GLY A 360 -9.81 -1.37 -8.64
C GLY A 360 -8.36 -1.01 -8.39
N ILE A 361 -8.13 -0.08 -7.46
CA ILE A 361 -6.78 0.36 -7.07
C ILE A 361 -6.38 -0.40 -5.81
N PHE A 362 -5.19 -1.01 -5.80
CA PHE A 362 -4.70 -1.66 -4.59
C PHE A 362 -4.26 -0.62 -3.55
N ARG A 363 -4.41 -0.95 -2.27
CA ARG A 363 -3.94 -0.13 -1.14
C ARG A 363 -3.20 -1.03 -0.16
N VAL A 364 -2.04 -0.58 0.33
CA VAL A 364 -1.31 -1.31 1.38
C VAL A 364 -2.01 -1.10 2.73
N ARG A 365 -2.20 -2.17 3.49
CA ARG A 365 -2.96 -2.12 4.75
C ARG A 365 -2.22 -1.37 5.85
N PHE A 366 -0.94 -1.64 6.00
CA PHE A 366 -0.11 -1.05 7.06
C PHE A 366 0.64 0.20 6.57
N ARG A 367 -0.05 1.02 5.77
CA ARG A 367 0.45 2.34 5.36
C ARG A 367 0.55 3.30 6.55
N VAL A 368 1.23 4.41 6.31
CA VAL A 368 1.19 5.54 7.22
C VAL A 368 -0.25 6.09 7.28
N SER A 369 -0.85 6.04 8.46
CA SER A 369 -2.21 6.54 8.71
C SER A 369 -2.26 7.73 9.65
N ASN A 370 -1.12 8.13 10.24
CA ASN A 370 -1.06 9.27 11.13
C ASN A 370 -1.26 10.58 10.35
N PRO A 371 -2.30 11.37 10.65
CA PRO A 371 -2.59 12.61 9.93
C PRO A 371 -1.55 13.71 10.15
N LYS A 372 -0.63 13.54 11.10
CA LYS A 372 0.53 14.45 11.28
C LYS A 372 1.60 14.25 10.22
N ASN A 373 1.62 13.11 9.53
CA ASN A 373 2.56 12.87 8.44
C ASN A 373 2.10 13.60 7.18
N VAL A 374 3.08 14.16 6.45
CA VAL A 374 2.86 14.97 5.26
C VAL A 374 2.01 14.20 4.24
N GLY A 375 1.02 14.88 3.66
CA GLY A 375 0.13 14.33 2.63
C GLY A 375 -0.97 13.37 3.12
N VAL A 376 -0.86 12.79 4.33
CA VAL A 376 -1.85 11.82 4.83
C VAL A 376 -3.20 12.49 5.12
N LYS A 377 -3.20 13.61 5.84
CA LYS A 377 -4.44 14.35 6.15
C LYS A 377 -5.14 14.84 4.89
N ASP A 378 -4.38 15.38 3.95
CA ASP A 378 -4.92 15.96 2.71
C ASP A 378 -5.47 14.88 1.79
N ALA A 379 -4.80 13.72 1.71
CA ALA A 379 -5.31 12.55 0.99
C ALA A 379 -6.68 12.11 1.52
N TRP A 380 -6.83 11.97 2.84
CA TRP A 380 -8.12 11.58 3.44
C TRP A 380 -9.19 12.65 3.29
N ALA A 381 -8.83 13.93 3.44
CA ALA A 381 -9.75 15.04 3.23
C ALA A 381 -10.28 15.04 1.79
N ARG A 382 -9.40 14.82 0.79
CA ARG A 382 -9.79 14.69 -0.62
C ARG A 382 -10.73 13.51 -0.85
N ILE A 383 -10.41 12.32 -0.33
CA ILE A 383 -11.27 11.14 -0.48
C ILE A 383 -12.66 11.39 0.14
N ALA A 384 -12.71 11.97 1.34
CA ALA A 384 -13.97 12.29 2.02
C ALA A 384 -14.78 13.33 1.24
N GLU A 385 -14.13 14.37 0.72
CA GLU A 385 -14.78 15.42 -0.08
C GLU A 385 -15.35 14.88 -1.38
N ASN A 386 -14.57 14.07 -2.08
CA ASN A 386 -14.97 13.39 -3.31
C ASN A 386 -16.21 12.52 -3.10
N ASN A 387 -16.20 11.69 -2.06
CA ASN A 387 -17.32 10.83 -1.69
C ASN A 387 -18.57 11.64 -1.31
N ARG A 388 -18.40 12.73 -0.55
CA ARG A 388 -19.49 13.65 -0.18
C ARG A 388 -20.11 14.31 -1.41
N THR A 389 -19.29 14.90 -2.27
CA THR A 389 -19.74 15.58 -3.49
C THR A 389 -20.51 14.64 -4.42
N ALA A 390 -19.99 13.41 -4.62
CA ALA A 390 -20.67 12.40 -5.40
C ALA A 390 -22.00 11.94 -4.75
N PHE A 391 -22.04 11.82 -3.42
CA PHE A 391 -23.26 11.50 -2.69
C PHE A 391 -24.33 12.59 -2.80
N GLU A 392 -23.96 13.87 -2.69
CA GLU A 392 -24.87 15.00 -2.91
C GLU A 392 -25.40 15.03 -4.35
N PHE A 393 -24.56 14.72 -5.33
CA PHE A 393 -25.01 14.55 -6.71
C PHE A 393 -26.03 13.41 -6.83
N MET A 394 -25.80 12.25 -6.22
CA MET A 394 -26.77 11.16 -6.21
C MET A 394 -28.11 11.57 -5.56
N GLN A 395 -28.10 12.34 -4.47
CA GLN A 395 -29.33 12.83 -3.86
C GLN A 395 -30.14 13.71 -4.83
N ARG A 396 -29.48 14.57 -5.61
CA ARG A 396 -30.14 15.37 -6.66
C ARG A 396 -30.71 14.52 -7.79
N VAL A 397 -30.00 13.46 -8.20
CA VAL A 397 -30.50 12.48 -9.19
C VAL A 397 -31.76 11.80 -8.68
N ARG A 398 -31.75 11.33 -7.43
CA ARG A 398 -32.91 10.67 -6.79
C ARG A 398 -34.11 11.62 -6.69
N GLN A 399 -33.89 12.85 -6.23
CA GLN A 399 -34.94 13.87 -6.17
C GLN A 399 -35.55 14.14 -7.55
N SER A 400 -34.71 14.27 -8.59
CA SER A 400 -35.17 14.47 -9.98
C SER A 400 -35.93 13.26 -10.54
N SER A 401 -35.63 12.07 -10.00
CA SER A 401 -36.31 10.81 -10.32
C SER A 401 -37.55 10.53 -9.48
N GLY A 402 -37.90 11.39 -8.51
CA GLY A 402 -39.00 11.14 -7.58
C GLY A 402 -38.76 9.95 -6.64
N LEU A 403 -37.49 9.62 -6.38
CA LEU A 403 -37.08 8.52 -5.50
C LEU A 403 -36.85 9.03 -4.08
N GLU A 404 -37.12 8.17 -3.09
CA GLU A 404 -36.87 8.45 -1.67
C GLU A 404 -35.40 8.84 -1.42
N PRO A 405 -35.09 9.83 -0.56
CA PRO A 405 -33.71 10.19 -0.24
C PRO A 405 -32.91 9.02 0.35
N LEU A 406 -31.61 8.98 0.08
CA LEU A 406 -30.70 8.03 0.73
C LEU A 406 -30.44 8.46 2.18
N PRO A 407 -30.23 7.49 3.10
CA PRO A 407 -29.75 7.81 4.44
C PRO A 407 -28.37 8.47 4.36
N PRO A 408 -28.01 9.34 5.32
CA PRO A 408 -26.70 9.97 5.35
C PRO A 408 -25.57 8.94 5.29
N LEU A 409 -24.45 9.32 4.66
CA LEU A 409 -23.24 8.50 4.68
C LEU A 409 -22.83 8.19 6.13
N ARG A 410 -22.58 6.92 6.43
CA ARG A 410 -21.99 6.54 7.71
C ARG A 410 -20.58 7.15 7.78
N GLY A 411 -20.27 7.84 8.88
CA GLY A 411 -18.93 8.42 9.09
C GLY A 411 -18.78 9.92 8.76
N THR A 412 -19.83 10.67 8.41
CA THR A 412 -19.73 12.13 8.17
C THR A 412 -20.08 13.00 9.38
N SER A 413 -20.39 12.43 10.54
CA SER A 413 -20.37 13.25 11.76
C SER A 413 -18.92 13.67 12.01
N THR A 414 -18.70 14.92 12.40
CA THR A 414 -17.42 15.49 12.87
C THR A 414 -16.71 14.64 13.94
N ARG A 415 -17.43 13.65 14.49
CA ARG A 415 -16.96 12.60 15.38
C ARG A 415 -16.14 11.49 14.71
N ALA A 416 -16.16 11.33 13.39
CA ALA A 416 -15.37 10.30 12.69
C ALA A 416 -13.86 10.62 12.67
N ALA A 417 -13.51 11.90 12.65
CA ALA A 417 -12.15 12.36 12.93
C ALA A 417 -11.70 12.03 14.37
N THR A 418 -12.66 11.81 15.28
CA THR A 418 -12.44 11.45 16.69
C THR A 418 -12.57 9.94 16.95
N LEU A 419 -13.36 9.20 16.15
CA LEU A 419 -13.63 7.76 16.34
C LEU A 419 -12.55 6.87 15.72
N ALA A 420 -11.83 7.35 14.70
CA ALA A 420 -10.54 6.76 14.30
C ALA A 420 -9.48 6.83 15.44
N GLN A 421 -9.78 7.54 16.54
CA GLN A 421 -8.93 7.67 17.72
C GLN A 421 -9.44 6.87 18.94
N THR A 422 -10.59 6.17 18.87
CA THR A 422 -11.17 5.53 20.08
C THR A 422 -11.64 4.07 19.96
N GLU A 423 -11.55 3.40 18.81
CA GLU A 423 -11.79 1.94 18.75
C GLU A 423 -10.54 1.14 19.17
N THR A 424 -10.06 1.41 20.37
CA THR A 424 -9.28 0.50 21.21
C THR A 424 -9.95 0.48 22.58
N ALA A 425 -11.08 -0.20 22.69
CA ALA A 425 -11.64 -0.58 23.99
C ALA A 425 -12.12 -2.04 23.89
N PRO A 426 -11.69 -2.92 24.81
CA PRO A 426 -12.04 -4.33 24.79
C PRO A 426 -13.46 -4.56 25.30
N ALA A 427 -14.07 -5.66 24.84
CA ALA A 427 -15.00 -6.42 25.66
C ALA A 427 -14.22 -7.56 26.31
#